data_AF-A0A3D5GGX4-F1
#
_entry.id   AF-A0A3D5GGX4-F1
#
_cell.length_a   1.000
_cell.length_b   1.000
_cell.length_c   1.000
_cell.angle_alpha   90.00
_cell.angle_beta   90.00
_cell.angle_gamma   90.00
#
_symmetry.space_group_name_H-M   'P 1'
#
loop_
_entity.id
_entity.type
_entity.pdbx_description
1 polymer ?
#
loop_
_entity_poly.entity_id
_entity_poly.type
_entity_poly.pdbx_seq_one_letter_code
_entity_poly.pdbx_strand_id
1 'polypeptide(L)'
;MFSSRNNRKPIGIVKNTFLDPSRSTSTRIGLMRRSIDDYPFNSEDYPPGYEVDELTPISWAVGISDDYADAEPRVMLTVEEVGRAGQGLVGHLSPDIARRLRAAIRDALAEIGEVPGR
;
A
#
# COMPACT_ATOMS: atom_id res chain seq x y z
N MET A 1 -39.09 -42.76 40.70
CA MET A 1 -38.03 -43.79 40.66
C MET A 1 -38.32 -44.70 39.47
N PHE A 2 -37.29 -45.03 38.68
CA PHE A 2 -37.25 -45.39 37.25
C PHE A 2 -38.20 -46.47 36.67
N SER A 3 -38.53 -46.25 35.38
CA SER A 3 -38.32 -47.17 34.23
C SER A 3 -39.57 -47.69 33.50
N SER A 4 -39.72 -47.35 32.20
CA SER A 4 -40.03 -48.35 31.16
C SER A 4 -39.75 -47.85 29.73
N ARG A 5 -38.80 -48.57 29.13
CA ARG A 5 -38.46 -48.92 27.73
C ARG A 5 -39.22 -48.34 26.51
N ASN A 6 -38.37 -48.15 25.48
CA ASN A 6 -38.50 -48.57 24.08
C ASN A 6 -39.29 -47.75 23.06
N ASN A 7 -38.48 -47.15 22.17
CA ASN A 7 -38.35 -47.53 20.75
C ASN A 7 -39.47 -47.09 19.78
N ARG A 8 -39.16 -46.08 18.96
CA ARG A 8 -39.43 -46.01 17.52
C ARG A 8 -38.74 -44.77 16.93
N LYS A 9 -37.76 -44.97 16.03
CA LYS A 9 -37.39 -43.98 15.01
C LYS A 9 -38.48 -43.99 13.92
N PRO A 10 -38.79 -42.84 13.30
CA PRO A 10 -38.44 -42.67 11.88
C PRO A 10 -37.87 -41.28 11.59
N ILE A 11 -36.75 -41.16 10.86
CA ILE A 11 -36.64 -40.93 9.39
C ILE A 11 -37.06 -39.50 8.98
N GLY A 12 -36.09 -38.79 8.38
CA GLY A 12 -36.27 -37.51 7.67
C GLY A 12 -35.88 -36.31 8.55
N ILE A 13 -35.04 -35.36 8.14
CA ILE A 13 -34.63 -34.90 6.81
C ILE A 13 -33.18 -34.40 6.95
N VAL A 14 -32.35 -34.80 6.00
CA VAL A 14 -31.00 -34.25 5.79
C VAL A 14 -31.19 -32.76 5.45
N LYS A 15 -30.78 -31.85 6.34
CA LYS A 15 -30.59 -30.45 5.95
C LYS A 15 -29.29 -30.41 5.16
N ASN A 16 -29.36 -30.74 3.87
CA ASN A 16 -28.32 -30.40 2.93
C ASN A 16 -28.13 -28.89 3.03
N THR A 17 -26.98 -28.50 3.59
CA THR A 17 -26.43 -27.17 3.47
C THR A 17 -26.16 -26.99 1.98
N PHE A 18 -27.15 -26.45 1.26
CA PHE A 18 -26.93 -25.87 -0.05
C PHE A 18 -25.98 -24.71 0.17
N LEU A 19 -24.68 -24.98 -0.04
CA LEU A 19 -23.72 -23.95 -0.38
C LEU A 19 -24.26 -23.30 -1.66
N ASP A 20 -24.73 -22.07 -1.53
CA ASP A 20 -25.04 -21.21 -2.65
C ASP A 20 -23.76 -21.02 -3.50
N PRO A 21 -23.70 -21.53 -4.75
CA PRO A 21 -22.54 -21.35 -5.61
C PRO A 21 -22.50 -19.95 -6.24
N SER A 22 -23.41 -19.04 -5.89
CA SER A 22 -23.43 -17.65 -6.37
C SER A 22 -22.67 -16.67 -5.47
N ARG A 23 -21.90 -17.13 -4.48
CA ARG A 23 -20.76 -16.33 -4.00
C ARG A 23 -19.70 -16.33 -5.09
N SER A 24 -19.95 -15.49 -6.09
CA SER A 24 -18.92 -14.94 -6.96
C SER A 24 -17.81 -14.46 -6.04
N THR A 25 -16.74 -15.23 -5.99
CA THR A 25 -15.45 -14.75 -5.55
C THR A 25 -15.16 -13.60 -6.49
N SER A 26 -15.51 -12.39 -6.07
CA SER A 26 -15.17 -11.16 -6.77
C SER A 26 -13.65 -11.07 -6.71
N THR A 27 -13.00 -11.75 -7.63
CA THR A 27 -11.62 -11.52 -8.03
C THR A 27 -11.54 -10.02 -8.27
N ARG A 28 -10.67 -9.34 -7.53
CA ARG A 28 -10.51 -7.89 -7.59
C ARG A 28 -10.35 -7.44 -9.05
N ILE A 29 -11.43 -6.99 -9.67
CA ILE A 29 -11.37 -6.08 -10.82
C ILE A 29 -11.36 -4.66 -10.23
N GLY A 30 -10.48 -4.46 -9.25
CA GLY A 30 -10.32 -3.19 -8.56
C GLY A 30 -9.03 -2.58 -9.06
N LEU A 31 -9.17 -1.41 -9.68
CA LEU A 31 -8.07 -0.47 -9.90
C LEU A 31 -7.11 -0.54 -8.69
N MET A 32 -5.88 -0.99 -8.93
CA MET A 32 -4.88 -1.19 -7.91
C MET A 32 -4.30 0.15 -7.49
N ARG A 33 -4.81 0.69 -6.38
CA ARG A 33 -4.16 1.78 -5.65
C ARG A 33 -3.73 1.31 -4.27
N ARG A 34 -2.42 1.35 -3.99
CA ARG A 34 -1.86 0.85 -2.73
C ARG A 34 -0.67 1.69 -2.28
N SER A 35 -0.65 2.10 -1.01
CA SER A 35 0.53 2.68 -0.38
C SER A 35 1.60 1.61 -0.13
N ILE A 36 2.87 1.94 -0.38
CA ILE A 36 4.02 1.08 -0.14
C ILE A 36 4.79 1.56 1.09
N ASP A 37 5.03 2.87 1.17
CA ASP A 37 5.67 3.53 2.31
C ASP A 37 5.12 4.96 2.43
N ASP A 38 5.03 5.44 3.66
CA ASP A 38 4.49 6.75 4.00
C ASP A 38 5.34 7.31 5.15
N TYR A 39 6.15 8.31 4.83
CA TYR A 39 7.13 8.87 5.74
C TYR A 39 6.76 10.31 6.09
N PRO A 40 6.12 10.52 7.26
CA PRO A 40 5.83 11.87 7.74
C PRO A 40 7.13 12.58 8.10
N PHE A 41 7.15 13.91 7.96
CA PHE A 41 8.28 14.73 8.36
C PHE A 41 8.69 14.47 9.82
N ASN A 42 9.99 14.28 10.02
CA ASN A 42 10.65 14.29 11.32
C ASN A 42 11.80 15.30 11.28
N SER A 43 11.80 16.25 12.22
CA SER A 43 12.84 17.28 12.31
C SER A 43 14.24 16.72 12.58
N GLU A 44 14.34 15.52 13.15
CA GLU A 44 15.63 14.87 13.42
C GLU A 44 16.33 14.34 12.15
N ASP A 45 15.61 14.23 11.02
CA ASP A 45 16.20 13.78 9.74
C ASP A 45 16.92 14.91 8.99
N TYR A 46 16.74 16.15 9.45
CA TYR A 46 17.36 17.30 8.81
C TYR A 46 18.80 17.47 9.32
N PRO A 47 19.69 18.07 8.50
CA PRO A 47 21.05 18.34 8.93
C PRO A 47 21.07 19.13 10.25
N PRO A 48 22.01 18.84 11.16
CA PRO A 48 22.13 19.59 12.40
C PRO A 48 22.44 21.06 12.13
N GLY A 49 21.80 21.96 12.87
CA GLY A 49 22.02 23.41 12.73
C GLY A 49 21.43 24.03 11.47
N TYR A 50 20.54 23.32 10.80
CA TYR A 50 19.77 23.83 9.68
C TYR A 50 18.74 24.88 10.15
N GLU A 51 18.71 26.06 9.50
CA GLU A 51 17.79 27.16 9.81
C GLU A 51 16.49 27.02 9.04
N VAL A 52 15.33 27.22 9.68
CA VAL A 52 13.99 26.91 9.15
C VAL A 52 13.67 27.55 7.78
N ASP A 53 14.38 28.60 7.38
CA ASP A 53 14.22 29.31 6.12
C ASP A 53 15.12 28.81 4.96
N GLU A 54 16.04 27.87 5.19
CA GLU A 54 17.02 27.42 4.19
C GLU A 54 16.58 26.19 3.35
N LEU A 55 15.57 25.44 3.80
CA LEU A 55 15.00 24.18 3.30
C LEU A 55 13.50 24.14 3.65
N THR A 56 12.72 23.56 2.75
CA THR A 56 11.30 23.34 3.02
C THR A 56 11.13 22.00 3.75
N PRO A 57 10.48 21.94 4.94
CA PRO A 57 10.08 20.69 5.57
C PRO A 57 9.15 19.90 4.66
N ILE A 58 9.54 18.67 4.29
CA ILE A 58 8.74 17.81 3.41
C ILE A 58 8.40 16.47 4.08
N SER A 59 7.20 15.97 3.77
CA SER A 59 6.83 14.56 3.93
C SER A 59 6.81 13.90 2.55
N TRP A 60 7.04 12.58 2.49
CA TRP A 60 6.99 11.85 1.23
C TRP A 60 6.29 10.51 1.39
N ALA A 61 5.68 10.04 0.30
CA ALA A 61 5.05 8.73 0.25
C ALA A 61 5.30 8.06 -1.10
N VAL A 62 5.43 6.73 -1.07
CA VAL A 62 5.54 5.89 -2.27
C VAL A 62 4.31 4.99 -2.35
N GLY A 63 3.65 4.99 -3.50
CA GLY A 63 2.50 4.14 -3.79
C GLY A 63 2.58 3.49 -5.16
N ILE A 64 1.58 2.67 -5.47
CA ILE A 64 1.31 2.15 -6.82
C ILE A 64 -0.11 2.52 -7.22
N SER A 65 -0.30 2.82 -8.50
CA SER A 65 -1.59 3.08 -9.13
C SER A 65 -1.61 2.49 -10.54
N ASP A 66 -2.70 1.88 -10.97
CA ASP A 66 -2.95 1.49 -12.37
C ASP A 66 -4.17 2.20 -12.98
N ASP A 67 -4.71 3.20 -12.28
CA ASP A 67 -5.90 3.97 -12.68
C ASP A 67 -5.60 4.98 -13.79
N TYR A 68 -5.24 4.44 -14.94
CA TYR A 68 -4.94 5.15 -16.17
C TYR A 68 -5.65 4.49 -17.34
N ALA A 69 -5.77 5.22 -18.45
CA ALA A 69 -6.43 4.72 -19.65
C ALA A 69 -5.75 3.46 -20.23
N ASP A 70 -4.45 3.30 -20.01
CA ASP A 70 -3.69 2.11 -20.43
C ASP A 70 -3.71 0.96 -19.41
N ALA A 71 -4.31 1.17 -18.23
CA ALA A 71 -4.38 0.23 -17.12
C ALA A 71 -3.02 -0.34 -16.68
N GLU A 72 -1.92 0.29 -17.06
CA GLU A 72 -0.60 -0.18 -16.69
C GLU A 72 -0.22 0.38 -15.31
N PRO A 73 0.40 -0.39 -14.42
CA PRO A 73 0.84 0.11 -13.12
C PRO A 73 1.94 1.19 -13.23
N ARG A 74 1.86 2.21 -12.38
CA ARG A 74 2.89 3.24 -12.16
C ARG A 74 3.22 3.36 -10.68
N VAL A 75 4.46 3.73 -10.41
CA VAL A 75 4.90 4.14 -9.07
C VAL A 75 4.47 5.58 -8.86
N MET A 76 3.77 5.85 -7.77
CA MET A 76 3.47 7.19 -7.30
C MET A 76 4.54 7.63 -6.32
N LEU A 77 5.18 8.76 -6.58
CA LEU A 77 6.03 9.47 -5.62
C LEU A 77 5.34 10.77 -5.25
N THR A 78 4.87 10.88 -4.02
CA THR A 78 4.31 12.10 -3.46
C THR A 78 5.37 12.81 -2.63
N VAL A 79 5.51 14.12 -2.82
CA VAL A 79 6.29 15.01 -1.96
C VAL A 79 5.41 16.19 -1.57
N GLU A 80 5.14 16.36 -0.28
CA GLU A 80 4.29 17.45 0.23
C GLU A 80 5.04 18.29 1.26
N GLU A 81 4.89 19.62 1.16
CA GLU A 81 5.35 20.55 2.20
C GLU A 81 4.50 20.39 3.47
N VAL A 82 5.17 20.33 4.62
CA VAL A 82 4.50 20.25 5.93
C VAL A 82 3.65 21.49 6.17
N GLY A 83 2.41 21.28 6.59
CA GLY A 83 1.45 22.37 6.83
C GLY A 83 0.75 22.89 5.57
N ARG A 84 1.07 22.36 4.38
CA ARG A 84 0.40 22.69 3.11
C ARG A 84 -0.20 21.45 2.43
N ALA A 85 -0.97 20.67 3.19
CA ALA A 85 -1.59 19.44 2.71
C ALA A 85 -2.40 19.65 1.42
N GLY A 86 -2.22 18.76 0.44
CA GLY A 86 -2.91 18.82 -0.85
C GLY A 86 -2.30 19.81 -1.86
N GLN A 87 -1.21 20.49 -1.51
CA GLN A 87 -0.41 21.32 -2.44
C GLN A 87 0.88 20.64 -2.89
N GLY A 88 1.14 19.41 -2.46
CA GLY A 88 2.32 18.65 -2.85
C GLY A 88 2.32 18.22 -4.32
N LEU A 89 3.50 17.79 -4.77
CA LEU A 89 3.69 17.24 -6.11
C LEU A 89 3.56 15.72 -6.07
N VAL A 90 2.88 15.17 -7.08
CA VAL A 90 2.73 13.74 -7.26
C VAL A 90 3.29 13.34 -8.62
N GLY A 91 4.41 12.63 -8.61
CA GLY A 91 5.00 12.02 -9.78
C GLY A 91 4.40 10.65 -10.06
N HIS A 92 3.92 10.43 -11.28
CA HIS A 92 3.43 9.12 -11.74
C HIS A 92 4.47 8.53 -12.68
N LEU A 93 5.30 7.63 -12.15
CA LEU A 93 6.49 7.13 -12.82
C LEU A 93 6.22 5.75 -13.44
N SER A 94 6.53 5.61 -14.72
CA SER A 94 6.62 4.28 -15.33
C SER A 94 7.70 3.45 -14.61
N PRO A 95 7.67 2.11 -14.72
CA PRO A 95 8.71 1.27 -14.13
C PRO A 95 10.13 1.67 -14.53
N ASP A 96 10.34 2.12 -15.77
CA ASP A 96 11.66 2.51 -16.26
C ASP A 96 12.17 3.79 -15.60
N ILE A 97 11.31 4.81 -15.46
CA ILE A 97 11.66 6.06 -14.78
C ILE A 97 11.86 5.83 -13.28
N ALA A 98 11.04 4.99 -12.65
CA ALA A 98 11.20 4.62 -11.25
C ALA A 98 12.54 3.91 -10.99
N ARG A 99 12.95 2.98 -11.87
CA ARG A 99 14.28 2.33 -11.78
C ARG A 99 15.41 3.32 -11.96
N ARG A 100 15.27 4.29 -12.88
CA ARG A 100 16.25 5.36 -13.07
C ARG A 100 16.40 6.24 -11.84
N LEU A 101 15.29 6.65 -11.21
CA LEU A 101 15.32 7.42 -9.96
C LEU A 101 15.99 6.62 -8.85
N ARG A 102 15.64 5.35 -8.67
CA ARG A 102 16.28 4.47 -7.69
C ARG A 102 17.79 4.34 -7.92
N ALA A 103 18.23 4.25 -9.18
CA ALA A 103 19.65 4.19 -9.51
C ALA A 103 20.37 5.50 -9.14
N ALA A 104 19.78 6.67 -9.44
CA ALA A 104 20.35 7.95 -9.07
C ALA A 104 20.50 8.12 -7.55
N ILE A 105 19.49 7.69 -6.77
CA ILE A 105 19.56 7.71 -5.29
C ILE A 105 20.65 6.77 -4.79
N ARG A 106 20.71 5.54 -5.33
CA ARG A 106 21.77 4.56 -5.03
C ARG A 106 23.16 5.17 -5.26
N ASP A 107 23.37 5.79 -6.41
CA ASP A 107 24.67 6.34 -6.77
C ASP A 107 25.03 7.54 -5.88
N ALA A 108 24.04 8.38 -5.52
CA ALA A 108 24.24 9.45 -4.55
C ALA A 108 24.64 8.93 -3.16
N LEU A 109 24.03 7.85 -2.69
CA LEU A 109 24.42 7.18 -1.44
C LEU A 109 25.88 6.70 -1.50
N ALA A 110 26.27 6.07 -2.62
CA ALA A 110 27.64 5.62 -2.81
C ALA A 110 28.65 6.78 -2.75
N GLU A 111 28.31 7.91 -3.38
CA GLU A 111 29.17 9.09 -3.45
C GLU A 111 29.42 9.71 -2.06
N ILE A 112 28.43 9.70 -1.18
CA ILE A 112 28.58 10.21 0.20
C ILE A 112 29.18 9.17 1.17
N GLY A 113 29.64 8.02 0.66
CA GLY A 113 30.29 6.97 1.45
C GLY A 113 29.33 6.00 2.15
N GLU A 114 28.03 6.07 1.86
CA GLU A 114 27.02 5.18 2.43
C GLU A 114 26.90 3.86 1.67
N VAL A 115 26.32 2.86 2.33
CA VAL A 115 26.01 1.59 1.67
C VAL A 115 24.84 1.82 0.69
N PRO A 116 25.02 1.62 -0.63
CA PRO A 116 24.02 2.04 -1.62
C PRO A 116 22.71 1.23 -1.64
N GLY A 117 22.62 0.19 -0.82
CA GLY A 117 21.50 -0.73 -0.80
C GLY A 117 21.02 -1.01 0.62
N ARG A 118 19.70 -1.02 0.76
CA ARG A 118 18.96 -1.72 1.81
C ARG A 118 18.15 -2.84 1.17
#